data_AF-A0A0X1RXP9-F1
#
_entry.id   AF-A0A0X1RXP9-F1
#
_cell.length_a   1.000
_cell.length_b   1.000
_cell.length_c   1.000
_cell.angle_alpha   90.00
_cell.angle_beta   90.00
_cell.angle_gamma   90.00
#
_symmetry.space_group_name_H-M   'P 1'
#
loop_
_entity.id
_entity.type
_entity.pdbx_description
1 polymer ?
#
loop_
_entity_poly.entity_id
_entity_poly.type
_entity_poly.pdbx_seq_one_letter_code
_entity_poly.pdbx_strand_id
1 'polypeptide(L)'
;MAVSVTEQMEVAERIEDFYILCVYEQYSMKKHVQFLQKEFNQSKIIELPEVHHTFHAKSFVVWAKTYEQNEALFYNIRMQARKETVMEIAKALVAYHFEEHPTLEKKLKNPAILDETMHELQQLIQQTTFLSDERWLTFYYDFKNQVKNWVIVKLLDHVSIEELRQMNDTDLNYLFFDFFSQQLAEKGEFMQVMTDATNAYLEKWLEEILCELKKTNQLPKILHHLQDEKTKMGEFTAQFTVENHLFVMNNLPYQLVREAIYKKNFEHHIGSPYPTAIVLKGNTEGRFEINPFVRDHALQYAWEQVGKISDIDVDVFDALCNVFLSRKRQPNELIKVTITDLLHYRGLKPKRSGDGRRGGYDHKQKIQIMQSLCNIQSIHMSLTKLLSFEKGTPQYTTLKGRTFLFKDALGQDFALSPHEPVKEIYFSLDEAFAHYLTGAGRQVALQHMKALHYHPTQQLHEKRLSRYLSWRWRTQARKADYLAPNAIRTLLDSIGIPMNERLPSRTRERLEKALDQLEADGVIQSWQYEKWDESIAEFKGWAKIWLETGIIIEPPVAILKQYATIERKTTKKVEKKKTLKEVRQQRNYSLLQLAEELQLSISELGEMERGLRPLTKKVQSWLE
;
A
#
# COMPACT_ATOMS: atom_id res chain seq x y z
N MET A 1 27.37 54.21 -1.82
CA MET A 1 26.15 55.04 -1.82
C MET A 1 25.01 54.12 -1.43
N ALA A 2 24.19 54.47 -0.44
CA ALA A 2 23.08 53.61 -0.04
C ALA A 2 22.04 53.65 -1.16
N VAL A 3 21.82 52.51 -1.84
CA VAL A 3 20.76 52.35 -2.83
C VAL A 3 19.43 52.66 -2.15
N SER A 4 18.57 53.46 -2.79
CA SER A 4 17.25 53.78 -2.23
C SER A 4 16.38 52.52 -2.20
N VAL A 5 15.68 52.26 -1.10
CA VAL A 5 14.72 51.13 -0.98
C VAL A 5 13.70 51.16 -2.13
N THR A 6 13.34 52.35 -2.60
CA THR A 6 12.44 52.54 -3.75
C THR A 6 13.00 51.99 -5.04
N GLU A 7 14.30 52.14 -5.29
CA GLU A 7 14.95 51.67 -6.53
C GLU A 7 15.09 50.14 -6.54
N GLN A 8 15.30 49.53 -5.38
CA GLN A 8 15.31 48.07 -5.23
C GLN A 8 13.92 47.47 -5.48
N MET A 9 12.87 48.14 -5.01
CA MET A 9 11.49 47.71 -5.24
C MET A 9 11.13 47.76 -6.74
N GLU A 10 11.55 48.79 -7.48
CA GLU A 10 11.34 48.86 -8.94
C GLU A 10 11.94 47.66 -9.68
N VAL A 11 13.16 47.24 -9.30
CA VAL A 11 13.80 46.04 -9.89
C VAL A 11 13.06 44.77 -9.46
N ALA A 12 12.65 44.67 -8.19
CA ALA A 12 11.96 43.50 -7.65
C ALA A 12 10.55 43.27 -8.22
N GLU A 13 9.88 44.31 -8.70
CA GLU A 13 8.57 44.22 -9.38
C GLU A 13 8.68 43.67 -10.81
N ARG A 14 9.85 43.81 -11.44
CA ARG A 14 10.13 43.32 -12.81
C ARG A 14 10.60 41.86 -12.86
N ILE A 15 10.88 41.26 -11.71
CA ILE A 15 11.23 39.84 -11.60
C ILE A 15 9.96 39.01 -11.73
N GLU A 16 9.96 38.09 -12.71
CA GLU A 16 8.90 37.13 -12.97
C GLU A 16 8.66 36.22 -11.77
N ASP A 17 7.44 35.73 -11.67
CA ASP A 17 7.05 34.80 -10.62
C ASP A 17 7.78 33.45 -10.76
N PHE A 18 7.89 32.70 -9.67
CA PHE A 18 8.79 31.54 -9.54
C PHE A 18 8.44 30.68 -8.34
N TYR A 19 8.86 29.42 -8.40
CA TYR A 19 8.69 28.40 -7.37
C TYR A 19 10.01 27.80 -6.94
N ILE A 20 10.16 27.61 -5.62
CA ILE A 20 11.27 26.87 -5.02
C ILE A 20 10.74 25.49 -4.65
N LEU A 21 11.29 24.45 -5.26
CA LEU A 21 10.83 23.08 -5.09
C LEU A 21 11.87 22.27 -4.33
N CYS A 22 11.45 21.61 -3.26
CA CYS A 22 12.28 20.76 -2.42
C CYS A 22 11.93 19.27 -2.67
N VAL A 23 12.90 18.49 -3.12
CA VAL A 23 12.73 17.04 -3.32
C VAL A 23 13.39 16.28 -2.17
N TYR A 24 12.56 15.62 -1.37
CA TYR A 24 13.00 14.80 -0.24
C TYR A 24 13.30 13.37 -0.71
N GLU A 25 14.43 12.80 -0.28
CA GLU A 25 14.71 11.37 -0.44
C GLU A 25 13.81 10.56 0.50
N GLN A 26 13.35 9.37 0.06
CA GLN A 26 12.46 8.52 0.86
C GLN A 26 13.12 8.13 2.19
N TYR A 27 12.56 8.62 3.30
CA TYR A 27 13.07 8.37 4.65
C TYR A 27 12.96 6.90 5.07
N SER A 28 14.04 6.35 5.63
CA SER A 28 14.05 5.00 6.20
C SER A 28 13.77 4.98 7.71
N MET A 29 13.07 3.93 8.15
CA MET A 29 12.67 3.64 9.54
C MET A 29 13.79 3.75 10.59
N LYS A 30 15.05 3.44 10.23
CA LYS A 30 16.17 3.46 11.18
C LYS A 30 16.50 4.84 11.72
N LYS A 31 16.18 5.92 10.99
CA LYS A 31 16.50 7.30 11.41
C LYS A 31 15.53 7.87 12.47
N HIS A 32 14.25 7.44 12.48
CA HIS A 32 13.23 7.95 13.42
C HIS A 32 13.55 7.63 14.88
N VAL A 33 14.00 6.41 15.13
CA VAL A 33 14.36 5.93 16.48
C VAL A 33 15.68 6.54 16.96
N GLN A 34 16.60 6.87 16.04
CA GLN A 34 17.86 7.54 16.37
C GLN A 34 17.67 9.01 16.73
N PHE A 35 16.73 9.71 16.08
CA PHE A 35 16.39 11.11 16.37
C PHE A 35 15.95 11.30 17.83
N LEU A 36 15.06 10.44 18.33
CA LEU A 36 14.63 10.51 19.73
C LEU A 36 15.73 10.16 20.74
N GLN A 37 16.88 9.61 20.30
CA GLN A 37 17.98 9.15 21.15
C GLN A 37 19.17 10.12 21.20
N LYS A 38 19.25 11.10 20.30
CA LYS A 38 20.37 12.05 20.24
C LYS A 38 19.88 13.49 20.47
N GLU A 39 20.39 14.06 21.55
CA GLU A 39 20.38 15.48 21.94
C GLU A 39 19.02 16.11 22.29
N PHE A 40 18.63 15.95 23.57
CA PHE A 40 17.69 16.85 24.23
C PHE A 40 18.46 17.66 25.27
N ASN A 41 18.81 18.90 24.93
CA ASN A 41 19.38 19.84 25.88
C ASN A 41 18.71 21.22 25.76
N GLN A 42 17.91 21.52 26.78
CA GLN A 42 17.52 22.83 27.34
C GLN A 42 17.30 24.03 26.37
N SER A 43 16.05 24.52 26.38
CA SER A 43 15.66 25.94 26.21
C SER A 43 15.78 26.61 24.84
N LYS A 44 16.02 25.87 23.76
CA LYS A 44 15.61 26.25 22.40
C LYS A 44 14.76 25.12 21.86
N ILE A 45 13.46 25.35 21.82
CA ILE A 45 12.48 24.32 21.48
C ILE A 45 12.68 23.94 20.01
N ILE A 46 13.39 22.83 19.82
CA ILE A 46 13.55 22.05 18.59
C ILE A 46 14.42 22.74 17.54
N GLU A 47 15.73 22.50 17.63
CA GLU A 47 16.52 22.35 16.40
C GLU A 47 15.89 21.19 15.62
N LEU A 48 15.02 21.52 14.66
CA LEU A 48 14.59 20.60 13.60
C LEU A 48 15.85 19.90 13.08
N PRO A 49 15.81 18.57 12.91
CA PRO A 49 17.00 17.73 12.83
C PRO A 49 18.04 18.34 11.91
N GLU A 50 19.12 18.83 12.52
CA GLU A 50 20.35 19.25 11.87
C GLU A 50 20.13 19.93 10.51
N VAL A 51 19.85 21.24 10.50
CA VAL A 51 20.40 22.07 9.42
C VAL A 51 21.91 22.23 9.63
N HIS A 52 22.63 21.13 9.84
CA HIS A 52 24.08 21.09 9.73
C HIS A 52 24.41 21.06 8.24
N HIS A 53 24.42 22.24 7.60
CA HIS A 53 25.04 22.51 6.29
C HIS A 53 24.70 21.56 5.12
N THR A 54 23.73 20.66 5.30
CA THR A 54 23.39 19.61 4.35
C THR A 54 21.89 19.42 4.35
N PHE A 55 21.21 20.38 3.71
CA PHE A 55 19.95 20.08 3.04
C PHE A 55 20.16 18.78 2.23
N HIS A 56 19.59 17.68 2.73
CA HIS A 56 19.54 16.39 2.02
C HIS A 56 18.45 16.40 0.94
N ALA A 57 17.57 17.41 0.95
CA ALA A 57 16.65 17.66 -0.13
C ALA A 57 17.37 18.39 -1.27
N LYS A 58 17.20 17.90 -2.50
CA LYS A 58 17.62 18.66 -3.68
C LYS A 58 16.59 19.76 -3.92
N SER A 59 17.02 21.00 -3.77
CA SER A 59 16.19 22.17 -4.06
C SER A 59 16.52 22.72 -5.44
N PHE A 60 15.51 23.21 -6.15
CA PHE A 60 15.71 23.93 -7.42
C PHE A 60 14.62 24.99 -7.62
N VAL A 61 14.95 25.97 -8.46
CA VAL A 61 14.05 27.08 -8.80
C VAL A 61 13.41 26.80 -10.16
N VAL A 62 12.11 27.08 -10.27
CA VAL A 62 11.34 26.94 -11.50
C VAL A 62 10.57 28.22 -11.76
N TRP A 63 10.57 28.68 -13.00
CA TRP A 63 9.80 29.84 -13.44
C TRP A 63 8.30 29.54 -13.32
N ALA A 64 7.48 30.54 -12.98
CA ALA A 64 6.03 30.32 -12.84
C ALA A 64 5.40 29.79 -14.14
N LYS A 65 5.81 30.28 -15.31
CA LYS A 65 5.33 29.77 -16.60
C LYS A 65 5.66 28.29 -16.80
N THR A 66 6.88 27.87 -16.45
CA THR A 66 7.30 26.46 -16.52
C THR A 66 6.55 25.61 -15.49
N TYR A 67 6.26 26.18 -14.33
CA TYR A 67 5.46 25.54 -13.29
C TYR A 67 4.02 25.30 -13.76
N GLU A 68 3.35 26.32 -14.33
CA GLU A 68 1.99 26.23 -14.86
C GLU A 68 1.87 25.17 -15.97
N GLN A 69 2.86 25.09 -16.86
CA GLN A 69 2.90 24.08 -17.92
C GLN A 69 3.03 22.64 -17.41
N ASN A 70 3.52 22.45 -16.18
CA ASN A 70 3.78 21.14 -15.57
C ASN A 70 3.16 21.03 -14.16
N GLU A 71 2.03 21.69 -13.93
CA GLU A 71 1.47 21.88 -12.59
C GLU A 71 1.24 20.56 -11.85
N ALA A 72 0.74 19.53 -12.56
CA ALA A 72 0.50 18.20 -11.99
C ALA A 72 1.77 17.52 -11.45
N LEU A 73 2.92 17.73 -12.11
CA LEU A 73 4.21 17.17 -11.67
C LEU A 73 4.66 17.86 -10.37
N PHE A 74 4.61 19.18 -10.34
CA PHE A 74 5.10 19.97 -9.21
C PHE A 74 4.13 20.00 -8.03
N TYR A 75 2.83 19.81 -8.28
CA TYR A 75 1.82 19.58 -7.25
C TYR A 75 2.23 18.43 -6.32
N ASN A 76 2.66 17.29 -6.87
CA ASN A 76 3.06 16.14 -6.07
C ASN A 76 4.29 16.44 -5.20
N ILE A 77 5.27 17.17 -5.73
CA ILE A 77 6.47 17.59 -4.98
C ILE A 77 6.08 18.52 -3.82
N ARG A 78 5.21 19.50 -4.08
CA ARG A 78 4.69 20.41 -3.05
C ARG A 78 3.88 19.69 -1.98
N MET A 79 3.00 18.76 -2.38
CA MET A 79 2.23 17.97 -1.43
C MET A 79 3.12 17.07 -0.59
N GLN A 80 4.21 16.53 -1.16
CA GLN A 80 5.20 15.77 -0.40
C GLN A 80 5.94 16.66 0.61
N ALA A 81 6.37 17.86 0.21
CA ALA A 81 7.02 18.83 1.10
C ALA A 81 6.12 19.21 2.28
N ARG A 82 4.83 19.48 2.03
CA ARG A 82 3.86 19.79 3.09
C ARG A 82 3.67 18.63 4.06
N LYS A 83 3.58 17.39 3.55
CA LYS A 83 3.48 16.19 4.38
C LYS A 83 4.71 16.04 5.28
N GLU A 84 5.89 16.30 4.74
CA GLU A 84 7.14 16.29 5.48
C GLU A 84 7.13 17.33 6.61
N THR A 85 6.71 18.56 6.33
CA THR A 85 6.59 19.61 7.35
C THR A 85 5.59 19.24 8.45
N VAL A 86 4.44 18.67 8.11
CA VAL A 86 3.46 18.18 9.09
C VAL A 86 4.05 17.04 9.94
N MET A 87 4.87 16.18 9.34
CA MET A 87 5.58 15.14 10.07
C MET A 87 6.60 15.74 11.06
N GLU A 88 7.37 16.76 10.66
CA GLU A 88 8.29 17.46 11.57
C GLU A 88 7.56 18.14 12.72
N ILE A 89 6.43 18.80 12.46
CA ILE A 89 5.56 19.36 13.52
C ILE A 89 5.05 18.24 14.45
N ALA A 90 4.66 17.08 13.92
CA ALA A 90 4.26 15.95 14.75
C ALA A 90 5.41 15.45 15.64
N LYS A 91 6.65 15.39 15.14
CA LYS A 91 7.84 15.01 15.92
C LYS A 91 8.07 16.01 17.05
N ALA A 92 7.98 17.30 16.73
CA ALA A 92 8.08 18.40 17.68
C ALA A 92 7.06 18.28 18.82
N LEU A 93 5.80 17.99 18.51
CA LEU A 93 4.75 17.81 19.52
C LEU A 93 4.99 16.61 20.44
N VAL A 94 5.48 15.50 19.88
CA VAL A 94 5.87 14.31 20.67
C VAL A 94 7.01 14.66 21.62
N ALA A 95 8.01 15.39 21.11
CA ALA A 95 9.16 15.83 21.89
C ALA A 95 8.74 16.74 23.05
N TYR A 96 7.91 17.75 22.76
CA TYR A 96 7.33 18.65 23.76
C TYR A 96 6.59 17.90 24.88
N HIS A 97 5.76 16.90 24.51
CA HIS A 97 5.03 16.11 25.50
C HIS A 97 5.94 15.24 26.38
N PHE A 98 7.09 14.78 25.85
CA PHE A 98 8.06 14.03 26.63
C PHE A 98 8.82 14.89 27.64
N GLU A 99 9.14 16.13 27.28
CA GLU A 99 9.72 17.09 28.23
C GLU A 99 8.76 17.35 29.41
N GLU A 100 7.46 17.45 29.15
CA GLU A 100 6.45 17.61 30.20
C GLU A 100 6.21 16.32 31.02
N HIS A 101 6.52 15.13 30.47
CA HIS A 101 6.27 13.82 31.09
C HIS A 101 7.41 12.79 30.91
N PRO A 102 8.53 12.93 31.65
CA PRO A 102 9.75 12.12 31.45
C PRO A 102 9.58 10.60 31.67
N THR A 103 8.54 10.19 32.40
CA THR A 103 8.27 8.77 32.70
C THR A 103 7.78 7.97 31.48
N LEU A 104 7.38 8.64 30.40
CA LEU A 104 6.83 8.03 29.18
C LEU A 104 7.89 7.59 28.16
N GLU A 105 9.11 8.12 28.24
CA GLU A 105 10.21 7.90 27.29
C GLU A 105 10.60 6.40 27.16
N LYS A 106 10.55 5.65 28.27
CA LYS A 106 10.92 4.22 28.30
C LYS A 106 9.95 3.32 27.50
N LYS A 107 8.72 3.76 27.23
CA LYS A 107 7.66 2.94 26.61
C LYS A 107 7.57 3.07 25.08
N LEU A 108 8.15 4.12 24.49
CA LEU A 108 8.08 4.41 23.04
C LEU A 108 9.32 3.97 22.25
N LYS A 109 10.21 3.17 22.84
CA LYS A 109 11.34 2.51 22.14
C LYS A 109 10.93 1.47 21.08
N ASN A 110 9.63 1.17 20.98
CA ASN A 110 9.08 0.27 19.96
C ASN A 110 8.79 1.05 18.65
N PRO A 111 9.53 0.78 17.54
CA PRO A 111 9.40 1.52 16.30
C PRO A 111 7.97 1.54 15.73
N ALA A 112 7.23 0.42 15.86
CA ALA A 112 5.88 0.32 15.31
C ALA A 112 4.84 1.17 16.08
N ILE A 113 5.06 1.40 17.37
CA ILE A 113 4.20 2.29 18.16
C ILE A 113 4.49 3.74 17.79
N LEU A 114 5.76 4.06 17.58
CA LEU A 114 6.18 5.38 17.14
C LEU A 114 5.56 5.72 15.78
N ASP A 115 5.59 4.81 14.79
CA ASP A 115 5.00 5.06 13.47
C ASP A 115 3.49 5.30 13.53
N GLU A 116 2.76 4.52 14.32
CA GLU A 116 1.31 4.68 14.50
C GLU A 116 0.98 5.99 15.23
N THR A 117 1.75 6.32 16.26
CA THR A 117 1.65 7.61 16.98
C THR A 117 1.90 8.77 16.04
N MET A 118 2.96 8.68 15.22
CA MET A 118 3.31 9.71 14.25
C MET A 118 2.22 9.86 13.18
N HIS A 119 1.65 8.76 12.69
CA HIS A 119 0.59 8.79 11.71
C HIS A 119 -0.70 9.40 12.27
N GLU A 120 -1.10 9.04 13.49
CA GLU A 120 -2.30 9.61 14.12
C GLU A 120 -2.13 11.09 14.44
N LEU A 121 -0.95 11.52 14.89
CA LEU A 121 -0.66 12.95 15.09
C LEU A 121 -0.67 13.74 13.78
N GLN A 122 -0.12 13.19 12.70
CA GLN A 122 -0.21 13.82 11.37
C GLN A 122 -1.66 13.97 10.92
N GLN A 123 -2.50 12.94 11.09
CA GLN A 123 -3.93 13.02 10.78
C GLN A 123 -4.65 14.04 11.65
N LEU A 124 -4.32 14.10 12.94
CA LEU A 124 -4.89 15.08 13.85
C LEU A 124 -4.53 16.49 13.39
N ILE A 125 -3.24 16.77 13.17
CA ILE A 125 -2.78 18.08 12.70
C ILE A 125 -3.55 18.48 11.44
N GLN A 126 -3.68 17.58 10.47
CA GLN A 126 -4.42 17.83 9.23
C GLN A 126 -5.92 18.09 9.44
N GLN A 127 -6.54 17.49 10.46
CA GLN A 127 -7.97 17.60 10.73
C GLN A 127 -8.34 18.76 11.66
N THR A 128 -7.43 19.15 12.56
CA THR A 128 -7.75 20.05 13.69
C THR A 128 -7.00 21.37 13.63
N THR A 129 -5.97 21.49 12.77
CA THR A 129 -5.17 22.72 12.70
C THR A 129 -5.57 23.57 11.51
N PHE A 130 -5.27 24.86 11.62
CA PHE A 130 -5.52 25.88 10.61
C PHE A 130 -4.60 25.77 9.38
N LEU A 131 -3.78 24.71 9.23
CA LEU A 131 -2.85 24.48 8.12
C LEU A 131 -3.57 24.13 6.80
N SER A 132 -4.57 24.93 6.42
CA SER A 132 -5.28 24.89 5.16
C SER A 132 -4.40 25.39 4.00
N ASP A 133 -4.85 25.16 2.77
CA ASP A 133 -4.18 25.66 1.56
C ASP A 133 -3.90 27.18 1.61
N GLU A 134 -4.81 27.97 2.18
CA GLU A 134 -4.66 29.42 2.30
C GLU A 134 -3.45 29.83 3.15
N ARG A 135 -3.22 29.16 4.28
CA ARG A 135 -2.09 29.47 5.17
C ARG A 135 -0.75 29.08 4.56
N TRP A 136 -0.73 27.98 3.80
CA TRP A 136 0.43 27.62 3.00
C TRP A 136 0.73 28.65 1.92
N LEU A 137 -0.30 29.23 1.29
CA LEU A 137 -0.14 30.31 0.30
C LEU A 137 0.40 31.58 0.94
N THR A 138 -0.06 31.96 2.15
CA THR A 138 0.48 33.11 2.88
C THR A 138 1.96 32.93 3.20
N PHE A 139 2.34 31.79 3.79
CA PHE A 139 3.75 31.46 4.05
C PHE A 139 4.56 31.54 2.76
N TYR A 140 4.06 30.91 1.69
CA TYR A 140 4.74 30.87 0.42
C TYR A 140 4.99 32.27 -0.16
N TYR A 141 3.97 33.14 -0.12
CA TYR A 141 4.08 34.52 -0.59
C TYR A 141 5.13 35.32 0.19
N ASP A 142 5.07 35.28 1.51
CA ASP A 142 5.99 36.02 2.37
C ASP A 142 7.43 35.52 2.22
N PHE A 143 7.60 34.19 2.25
CA PHE A 143 8.89 33.52 2.06
C PHE A 143 9.51 33.87 0.70
N LYS A 144 8.72 33.79 -0.36
CA LYS A 144 9.17 34.11 -1.72
C LYS A 144 9.63 35.57 -1.83
N ASN A 145 8.92 36.51 -1.23
CA ASN A 145 9.32 37.92 -1.21
C ASN A 145 10.64 38.13 -0.46
N GLN A 146 10.82 37.45 0.68
CA GLN A 146 12.07 37.51 1.45
C GLN A 146 13.26 36.98 0.63
N VAL A 147 13.07 35.85 -0.05
CA VAL A 147 14.10 35.27 -0.92
C VAL A 147 14.41 36.16 -2.11
N LYS A 148 13.38 36.68 -2.78
CA LYS A 148 13.54 37.59 -3.93
C LYS A 148 14.37 38.82 -3.55
N ASN A 149 14.03 39.45 -2.43
CA ASN A 149 14.76 40.63 -1.94
C ASN A 149 16.20 40.29 -1.58
N TRP A 150 16.45 39.16 -0.93
CA TRP A 150 17.81 38.72 -0.60
C TRP A 150 18.66 38.53 -1.87
N VAL A 151 18.12 37.86 -2.89
CA VAL A 151 18.83 37.60 -4.15
C VAL A 151 19.16 38.92 -4.85
N ILE A 152 18.22 39.87 -4.89
CA ILE A 152 18.45 41.21 -5.48
C ILE A 152 19.55 41.97 -4.72
N VAL A 153 19.50 41.96 -3.38
CA VAL A 153 20.53 42.63 -2.56
C VAL A 153 21.91 42.04 -2.83
N LYS A 154 22.03 40.72 -2.98
CA LYS A 154 23.30 40.07 -3.29
C LYS A 154 23.75 40.25 -4.74
N LEU A 155 22.82 40.36 -5.68
CA LEU A 155 23.15 40.76 -7.06
C LEU A 155 23.76 42.16 -7.11
N LEU A 156 23.31 43.07 -6.24
CA LEU A 156 23.84 44.43 -6.14
C LEU A 156 25.29 44.49 -5.61
N ASP A 157 25.80 43.41 -5.03
CA ASP A 157 27.23 43.29 -4.68
C ASP A 157 28.10 43.09 -5.94
N HIS A 158 27.49 42.70 -7.07
CA HIS A 158 28.18 42.34 -8.32
C HIS A 158 27.80 43.21 -9.53
N VAL A 159 26.60 43.81 -9.53
CA VAL A 159 26.04 44.60 -10.63
C VAL A 159 25.41 45.88 -10.07
N SER A 160 25.62 47.03 -10.71
CA SER A 160 25.06 48.29 -10.21
C SER A 160 23.53 48.37 -10.40
N ILE A 161 22.86 49.16 -9.56
CA ILE A 161 21.40 49.34 -9.66
C ILE A 161 20.99 49.98 -10.99
N GLU A 162 21.80 50.89 -11.54
CA GLU A 162 21.57 51.50 -12.84
C GLU A 162 21.63 50.48 -13.98
N GLU A 163 22.58 49.53 -13.93
CA GLU A 163 22.68 48.45 -14.90
C GLU A 163 21.45 47.54 -14.85
N LEU A 164 21.02 47.12 -13.66
CA LEU A 164 19.81 46.30 -13.50
C LEU A 164 18.54 47.00 -14.01
N ARG A 165 18.44 48.33 -13.82
CA ARG A 165 17.29 49.12 -14.30
C ARG A 165 17.28 49.26 -15.82
N GLN A 166 18.45 49.37 -16.46
CA GLN A 166 18.57 49.52 -17.91
C GLN A 166 18.44 48.20 -18.68
N MET A 167 18.64 47.06 -18.04
CA MET A 167 18.40 45.74 -18.66
C MET A 167 16.94 45.61 -19.10
N ASN A 168 16.69 44.88 -20.19
CA ASN A 168 15.32 44.47 -20.51
C ASN A 168 14.86 43.37 -19.53
N ASP A 169 13.54 43.16 -19.42
CA ASP A 169 12.98 42.22 -18.44
C ASP A 169 13.46 40.79 -18.64
N THR A 170 13.73 40.39 -19.89
CA THR A 170 14.19 39.02 -20.19
C THR A 170 15.60 38.78 -19.64
N ASP A 171 16.53 39.68 -19.93
CA ASP A 171 17.92 39.58 -19.48
C ASP A 171 18.04 39.71 -17.96
N LEU A 172 17.26 40.63 -17.36
CA LEU A 172 17.19 40.79 -15.91
C LEU A 172 16.72 39.50 -15.22
N ASN A 173 15.68 38.87 -15.75
CA ASN A 173 15.16 37.62 -15.20
C ASN A 173 16.16 36.46 -15.38
N TYR A 174 16.79 36.31 -16.55
CA TYR A 174 17.83 35.29 -16.74
C TYR A 174 18.99 35.46 -15.76
N LEU A 175 19.50 36.69 -15.58
CA LEU A 175 20.54 37.00 -14.61
C LEU A 175 20.11 36.65 -13.18
N PHE A 176 18.89 37.04 -12.81
CA PHE A 176 18.33 36.76 -11.49
C PHE A 176 18.23 35.25 -11.23
N PHE A 177 17.66 34.48 -12.16
CA PHE A 177 17.45 33.04 -11.98
C PHE A 177 18.75 32.24 -12.03
N ASP A 178 19.71 32.64 -12.86
CA ASP A 178 21.04 32.01 -12.91
C ASP A 178 21.78 32.22 -11.58
N PHE A 179 21.86 33.46 -11.11
CA PHE A 179 22.48 33.78 -9.82
C PHE A 179 21.78 33.08 -8.67
N PHE A 180 20.45 33.10 -8.64
CA PHE A 180 19.67 32.40 -7.62
C PHE A 180 19.95 30.87 -7.64
N SER A 181 20.00 30.25 -8.81
CA SER A 181 20.30 28.82 -8.95
C SER A 181 21.71 28.48 -8.47
N GLN A 182 22.69 29.36 -8.72
CA GLN A 182 24.06 29.22 -8.21
C GLN A 182 24.11 29.31 -6.68
N GLN A 183 23.45 30.31 -6.08
CA GLN A 183 23.40 30.48 -4.63
C GLN A 183 22.72 29.31 -3.92
N LEU A 184 21.69 28.72 -4.53
CA LEU A 184 21.04 27.50 -4.04
C LEU A 184 21.98 26.27 -4.08
N ALA A 185 22.89 26.22 -5.04
CA ALA A 185 23.87 25.14 -5.18
C ALA A 185 25.06 25.28 -4.21
N GLU A 186 25.47 26.51 -3.88
CA GLU A 186 26.71 26.81 -3.12
C GLU A 186 26.59 26.58 -1.59
N LYS A 187 25.42 26.18 -1.07
CA LYS A 187 25.19 25.77 0.34
C LYS A 187 25.82 26.69 1.41
N GLY A 188 25.83 28.01 1.17
CA GLY A 188 26.44 29.03 2.04
C GLY A 188 25.42 29.87 2.83
N GLU A 189 25.71 31.18 2.97
CA GLU A 189 24.89 32.19 3.67
C GLU A 189 23.41 32.15 3.24
N PHE A 190 23.15 31.87 1.96
CA PHE A 190 21.80 31.77 1.42
C PHE A 190 20.94 30.69 2.11
N MET A 191 21.51 29.51 2.39
CA MET A 191 20.78 28.43 3.04
C MET A 191 20.42 28.78 4.48
N GLN A 192 21.23 29.60 5.15
CA GLN A 192 20.93 30.10 6.48
C GLN A 192 19.68 30.99 6.43
N VAL A 193 19.61 31.92 5.49
CA VAL A 193 18.44 32.82 5.33
C VAL A 193 17.17 32.04 5.02
N MET A 194 17.25 31.05 4.13
CA MET A 194 16.12 30.15 3.82
C MET A 194 15.64 29.39 5.06
N THR A 195 16.58 28.93 5.88
CA THR A 195 16.32 28.18 7.10
C THR A 195 15.68 29.07 8.16
N ASP A 196 16.25 30.24 8.43
CA ASP A 196 15.77 31.19 9.42
C ASP A 196 14.34 31.67 9.07
N ALA A 197 14.11 32.00 7.80
CA ALA A 197 12.79 32.37 7.30
C ALA A 197 11.76 31.25 7.50
N THR A 198 12.13 30.00 7.20
CA THR A 198 11.23 28.86 7.37
C THR A 198 10.94 28.59 8.85
N ASN A 199 11.97 28.60 9.68
CA ASN A 199 11.87 28.32 11.12
C ASN A 199 10.95 29.30 11.83
N ALA A 200 11.01 30.59 11.51
CA ALA A 200 10.13 31.59 12.10
C ALA A 200 8.63 31.27 11.89
N TYR A 201 8.25 30.75 10.73
CA TYR A 201 6.86 30.33 10.48
C TYR A 201 6.53 29.00 11.17
N LEU A 202 7.46 28.05 11.21
CA LEU A 202 7.25 26.76 11.86
C LEU A 202 7.08 26.92 13.39
N GLU A 203 7.88 27.77 14.02
CA GLU A 203 7.76 28.11 15.44
C GLU A 203 6.37 28.67 15.74
N LYS A 204 5.94 29.68 14.98
CA LYS A 204 4.60 30.27 15.12
C LYS A 204 3.49 29.23 14.93
N TRP A 205 3.60 28.36 13.92
CA TRP A 205 2.61 27.33 13.70
C TRP A 205 2.58 26.31 14.83
N LEU A 206 3.73 25.88 15.33
CA LEU A 206 3.82 24.94 16.43
C LEU A 206 3.18 25.50 17.70
N GLU A 207 3.44 26.77 18.04
CA GLU A 207 2.83 27.45 19.19
C GLU A 207 1.31 27.52 19.07
N GLU A 208 0.79 27.92 17.91
CA GLU A 208 -0.65 27.99 17.66
C GLU A 208 -1.29 26.59 17.76
N ILE A 209 -0.64 25.57 17.18
CA ILE A 209 -1.10 24.17 17.24
C ILE A 209 -1.08 23.64 18.68
N LEU A 210 0.00 23.88 19.43
CA LEU A 210 0.09 23.50 20.84
C LEU A 210 -1.02 24.15 21.66
N CYS A 211 -1.29 25.43 21.43
CA CYS A 211 -2.36 26.16 22.12
C CYS A 211 -3.74 25.52 21.86
N GLU A 212 -4.07 25.21 20.60
CA GLU A 212 -5.33 24.58 20.23
C GLU A 212 -5.46 23.14 20.75
N LEU A 213 -4.39 22.35 20.66
CA LEU A 213 -4.38 20.97 21.15
C LEU A 213 -4.45 20.89 22.69
N LYS A 214 -3.88 21.88 23.40
CA LYS A 214 -4.05 22.04 24.86
C LYS A 214 -5.48 22.41 25.22
N LYS A 215 -6.10 23.39 24.55
CA LYS A 215 -7.51 23.78 24.79
C LYS A 215 -8.48 22.60 24.63
N THR A 216 -8.25 21.77 23.63
CA THR A 216 -9.13 20.63 23.30
C THR A 216 -8.78 19.35 24.09
N ASN A 217 -7.69 19.37 24.86
CA ASN A 217 -7.12 18.23 25.57
C ASN A 217 -6.96 16.98 24.67
N GLN A 218 -6.65 17.18 23.39
CA GLN A 218 -6.56 16.10 22.40
C GLN A 218 -5.17 15.45 22.38
N LEU A 219 -4.12 16.23 22.61
CA LEU A 219 -2.73 15.74 22.60
C LEU A 219 -2.48 14.70 23.72
N PRO A 220 -2.82 14.95 25.01
CA PRO A 220 -2.69 13.93 26.04
C PRO A 220 -3.63 12.75 25.81
N LYS A 221 -4.83 12.97 25.25
CA LYS A 221 -5.76 11.88 24.93
C LYS A 221 -5.16 10.92 23.91
N ILE A 222 -4.60 11.39 22.80
CA ILE A 222 -4.02 10.51 21.77
C ILE A 222 -2.80 9.78 22.33
N LEU A 223 -1.92 10.50 23.01
CA LEU A 223 -0.71 9.92 23.60
C LEU A 223 -1.02 8.93 24.74
N HIS A 224 -2.08 9.14 25.54
CA HIS A 224 -2.56 8.17 26.53
C HIS A 224 -3.37 7.02 25.91
N HIS A 225 -4.19 7.26 24.89
CA HIS A 225 -4.99 6.22 24.22
C HIS A 225 -4.09 5.22 23.48
N LEU A 226 -2.93 5.68 23.00
CA LEU A 226 -1.86 4.85 22.43
C LEU A 226 -1.09 4.05 23.50
N GLN A 227 -1.13 4.47 24.76
CA GLN A 227 -0.50 3.78 25.90
C GLN A 227 -1.44 2.80 26.62
N ASP A 228 -2.74 3.09 26.69
CA ASP A 228 -3.72 2.26 27.40
C ASP A 228 -4.47 1.26 26.49
N GLU A 229 -4.51 1.48 25.16
CA GLU A 229 -5.18 0.53 24.22
C GLU A 229 -4.27 -0.50 23.53
N LYS A 230 -2.98 -0.59 23.85
CA LYS A 230 -2.18 -1.78 23.49
C LYS A 230 -2.23 -2.83 24.60
N THR A 231 -3.43 -3.32 24.88
CA THR A 231 -3.62 -4.61 25.55
C THR A 231 -3.11 -5.71 24.63
N LYS A 232 -1.85 -6.16 24.77
CA LYS A 232 -1.28 -7.35 24.07
C LYS A 232 -1.34 -7.34 22.51
N MET A 233 -1.93 -6.32 21.90
CA MET A 233 -2.42 -6.29 20.52
C MET A 233 -1.37 -5.88 19.50
N GLY A 234 -0.52 -4.89 19.83
CA GLY A 234 0.60 -4.47 18.96
C GLY A 234 1.73 -5.49 18.89
N GLU A 235 1.89 -6.35 19.90
CA GLU A 235 2.84 -7.45 19.85
C GLU A 235 2.33 -8.62 18.98
N PHE A 236 1.01 -8.85 18.91
CA PHE A 236 0.44 -9.98 18.19
C PHE A 236 0.43 -9.80 16.65
N THR A 237 0.13 -8.61 16.13
CA THR A 237 0.13 -8.36 14.67
C THR A 237 1.50 -7.97 14.11
N ALA A 238 2.31 -7.20 14.86
CA ALA A 238 3.65 -6.80 14.42
C ALA A 238 4.67 -7.95 14.42
N GLN A 239 4.42 -9.04 15.16
CA GLN A 239 5.31 -10.21 15.16
C GLN A 239 5.21 -11.06 13.87
N PHE A 240 4.13 -10.91 13.08
CA PHE A 240 3.79 -11.89 12.02
C PHE A 240 3.48 -11.28 10.65
N THR A 241 3.78 -9.99 10.49
CA THR A 241 3.67 -9.26 9.22
C THR A 241 5.05 -8.78 8.76
N VAL A 242 5.25 -8.69 7.44
CA VAL A 242 6.43 -8.07 6.83
C VAL A 242 5.94 -7.03 5.83
N GLU A 243 6.34 -5.76 6.00
CA GLU A 243 5.97 -4.66 5.08
C GLU A 243 4.46 -4.71 4.70
N ASN A 244 3.54 -4.79 5.68
CA ASN A 244 2.07 -4.91 5.50
C ASN A 244 1.56 -6.21 4.83
N HIS A 245 2.36 -7.27 4.80
CA HIS A 245 1.97 -8.58 4.29
C HIS A 245 1.88 -9.63 5.39
N LEU A 246 0.89 -10.52 5.26
CA LEU A 246 0.73 -11.74 6.04
C LEU A 246 1.43 -12.91 5.36
N PHE A 247 2.09 -13.75 6.14
CA PHE A 247 2.47 -15.08 5.67
C PHE A 247 1.22 -15.97 5.57
N VAL A 248 0.97 -16.51 4.39
CA VAL A 248 -0.11 -17.45 4.11
C VAL A 248 0.44 -18.72 3.47
N MET A 249 -0.36 -19.77 3.42
CA MET A 249 0.04 -20.99 2.72
C MET A 249 0.04 -20.75 1.19
N ASN A 250 0.80 -21.54 0.45
CA ASN A 250 0.86 -21.46 -1.01
C ASN A 250 0.68 -22.81 -1.72
N ASN A 251 0.28 -23.85 -0.96
CA ASN A 251 0.02 -25.15 -1.56
C ASN A 251 -1.31 -25.13 -2.35
N LEU A 252 -1.44 -26.05 -3.31
CA LEU A 252 -2.62 -26.11 -4.16
C LEU A 252 -3.91 -26.42 -3.37
N PRO A 253 -3.95 -27.38 -2.41
CA PRO A 253 -5.13 -27.60 -1.58
C PRO A 253 -5.66 -26.33 -0.92
N TYR A 254 -4.77 -25.49 -0.39
CA TYR A 254 -5.12 -24.19 0.18
C TYR A 254 -5.78 -23.24 -0.79
N GLN A 255 -5.21 -23.09 -1.98
CA GLN A 255 -5.80 -22.25 -3.02
C GLN A 255 -7.17 -22.80 -3.48
N LEU A 256 -7.32 -24.12 -3.56
CA LEU A 256 -8.56 -24.78 -3.94
C LEU A 256 -9.68 -24.59 -2.90
N VAL A 257 -9.36 -24.65 -1.59
CA VAL A 257 -10.34 -24.37 -0.53
C VAL A 257 -10.82 -22.92 -0.63
N ARG A 258 -9.92 -21.95 -0.79
CA ARG A 258 -10.30 -20.54 -0.99
C ARG A 258 -11.26 -20.40 -2.16
N GLU A 259 -10.89 -20.98 -3.31
CA GLU A 259 -11.73 -20.99 -4.52
C GLU A 259 -13.10 -21.61 -4.29
N ALA A 260 -13.19 -22.75 -3.61
CA ALA A 260 -14.47 -23.39 -3.30
C ALA A 260 -15.37 -22.45 -2.48
N ILE A 261 -14.81 -21.80 -1.45
CA ILE A 261 -15.54 -20.88 -0.58
C ILE A 261 -16.05 -19.66 -1.36
N TYR A 262 -15.18 -18.92 -2.07
CA TYR A 262 -15.62 -17.67 -2.70
C TYR A 262 -16.35 -17.87 -4.04
N LYS A 263 -16.06 -18.94 -4.80
CA LYS A 263 -16.82 -19.24 -6.03
C LYS A 263 -18.22 -19.76 -5.70
N LYS A 264 -18.39 -20.44 -4.56
CA LYS A 264 -19.67 -20.97 -4.08
C LYS A 264 -20.33 -21.96 -5.04
N ASN A 265 -19.55 -22.73 -5.78
CA ASN A 265 -20.05 -23.71 -6.76
C ASN A 265 -20.47 -25.04 -6.09
N PHE A 266 -21.17 -24.98 -4.95
CA PHE A 266 -21.65 -26.16 -4.25
C PHE A 266 -23.03 -26.55 -4.79
N GLU A 267 -23.13 -27.76 -5.33
CA GLU A 267 -24.33 -28.26 -6.00
C GLU A 267 -24.70 -29.67 -5.48
N HIS A 268 -25.88 -30.15 -5.86
CA HIS A 268 -26.25 -31.54 -5.64
C HIS A 268 -25.36 -32.45 -6.50
N HIS A 269 -24.82 -33.51 -5.89
CA HIS A 269 -23.95 -34.45 -6.59
C HIS A 269 -24.33 -35.90 -6.27
N ILE A 270 -24.41 -36.75 -7.29
CA ILE A 270 -24.91 -38.14 -7.17
C ILE A 270 -24.10 -38.96 -6.14
N GLY A 271 -22.80 -38.70 -6.02
CA GLY A 271 -21.89 -39.41 -5.12
C GLY A 271 -21.72 -38.81 -3.73
N SER A 272 -22.57 -37.88 -3.30
CA SER A 272 -22.53 -37.31 -1.94
C SER A 272 -23.92 -36.83 -1.51
N PRO A 273 -24.36 -37.10 -0.27
CA PRO A 273 -25.59 -36.51 0.22
C PRO A 273 -25.45 -35.00 0.49
N TYR A 274 -24.22 -34.49 0.65
CA TYR A 274 -23.95 -33.10 1.02
C TYR A 274 -23.71 -32.21 -0.20
N PRO A 275 -23.93 -30.88 -0.08
CA PRO A 275 -23.56 -29.92 -1.11
C PRO A 275 -22.09 -30.06 -1.47
N THR A 276 -21.80 -30.22 -2.76
CA THR A 276 -20.49 -30.63 -3.26
C THR A 276 -19.98 -29.67 -4.33
N ALA A 277 -18.74 -29.22 -4.20
CA ALA A 277 -18.01 -28.49 -5.23
C ALA A 277 -16.97 -29.40 -5.86
N ILE A 278 -17.09 -29.65 -7.18
CA ILE A 278 -16.15 -30.48 -7.93
C ILE A 278 -14.88 -29.68 -8.27
N VAL A 279 -13.74 -30.34 -8.13
CA VAL A 279 -12.43 -29.78 -8.44
C VAL A 279 -11.86 -30.49 -9.66
N LEU A 280 -11.68 -29.72 -10.74
CA LEU A 280 -10.93 -30.10 -11.93
C LEU A 280 -9.99 -28.95 -12.27
N LYS A 281 -8.73 -29.06 -11.83
CA LYS A 281 -7.74 -27.98 -12.03
C LYS A 281 -6.38 -28.53 -12.44
N GLY A 282 -6.05 -28.39 -13.72
CA GLY A 282 -4.87 -29.00 -14.31
C GLY A 282 -4.92 -30.51 -14.16
N ASN A 283 -3.91 -31.08 -13.49
CA ASN A 283 -3.84 -32.52 -13.21
C ASN A 283 -4.46 -32.91 -11.85
N THR A 284 -5.22 -32.00 -11.23
CA THR A 284 -5.83 -32.22 -9.90
C THR A 284 -7.31 -32.48 -10.03
N GLU A 285 -7.77 -33.57 -9.42
CA GLU A 285 -9.16 -34.02 -9.43
C GLU A 285 -9.61 -34.28 -7.98
N GLY A 286 -10.86 -33.94 -7.67
CA GLY A 286 -11.41 -34.14 -6.35
C GLY A 286 -12.72 -33.40 -6.11
N ARG A 287 -13.07 -33.27 -4.84
CA ARG A 287 -14.27 -32.56 -4.40
C ARG A 287 -14.13 -31.97 -3.00
N PHE A 288 -14.89 -30.90 -2.77
CA PHE A 288 -15.16 -30.36 -1.43
C PHE A 288 -16.62 -30.55 -1.08
N GLU A 289 -16.90 -30.92 0.16
CA GLU A 289 -18.26 -31.13 0.68
C GLU A 289 -18.48 -30.23 1.89
N ILE A 290 -19.68 -29.66 2.00
CA ILE A 290 -20.13 -29.02 3.25
C ILE A 290 -20.82 -30.08 4.10
N ASN A 291 -20.06 -30.70 5.00
CA ASN A 291 -20.53 -31.72 5.93
C ASN A 291 -20.50 -31.17 7.36
N PRO A 292 -21.64 -30.71 7.90
CA PRO A 292 -21.69 -30.05 9.20
C PRO A 292 -21.41 -30.98 10.36
N PHE A 293 -20.87 -30.42 11.45
CA PHE A 293 -20.69 -31.12 12.72
C PHE A 293 -21.99 -31.18 13.54
N VAL A 294 -23.13 -31.43 12.89
CA VAL A 294 -24.46 -31.57 13.50
C VAL A 294 -25.06 -32.89 13.02
N ARG A 295 -25.73 -33.64 13.91
CA ARG A 295 -26.34 -34.93 13.56
C ARG A 295 -27.75 -34.77 13.01
N ASP A 296 -28.57 -33.94 13.64
CA ASP A 296 -29.96 -33.73 13.25
C ASP A 296 -30.06 -32.72 12.10
N HIS A 297 -30.90 -33.02 11.11
CA HIS A 297 -31.14 -32.16 9.94
C HIS A 297 -29.85 -31.68 9.22
N ALA A 298 -28.77 -32.47 9.28
CA ALA A 298 -27.45 -32.10 8.79
C ALA A 298 -27.44 -31.63 7.33
N LEU A 299 -28.25 -32.26 6.48
CA LEU A 299 -28.36 -31.88 5.06
C LEU A 299 -29.01 -30.49 4.87
N GLN A 300 -30.10 -30.21 5.59
CA GLN A 300 -30.75 -28.91 5.53
C GLN A 300 -29.78 -27.81 6.02
N TYR A 301 -29.11 -28.07 7.14
CA TYR A 301 -28.13 -27.14 7.69
C TYR A 301 -26.94 -26.91 6.74
N ALA A 302 -26.49 -27.95 6.02
CA ALA A 302 -25.45 -27.81 5.00
C ALA A 302 -25.86 -26.86 3.86
N TRP A 303 -27.09 -26.96 3.37
CA TRP A 303 -27.61 -26.04 2.35
C TRP A 303 -27.77 -24.61 2.88
N GLU A 304 -28.20 -24.45 4.13
CA GLU A 304 -28.24 -23.14 4.78
C GLU A 304 -26.84 -22.52 4.92
N GLN A 305 -25.82 -23.32 5.22
CA GLN A 305 -24.43 -22.87 5.27
C GLN A 305 -23.95 -22.43 3.88
N VAL A 306 -24.20 -23.22 2.82
CA VAL A 306 -23.85 -22.83 1.44
C VAL A 306 -24.44 -21.47 1.06
N GLY A 307 -25.70 -21.21 1.44
CA GLY A 307 -26.35 -19.91 1.20
C GLY A 307 -25.71 -18.74 1.97
N LYS A 308 -25.03 -19.00 3.09
CA LYS A 308 -24.43 -18.00 3.98
C LYS A 308 -22.92 -17.83 3.82
N ILE A 309 -22.23 -18.79 3.19
CA ILE A 309 -20.79 -18.69 2.88
C ILE A 309 -20.52 -17.36 2.14
N SER A 310 -19.36 -16.76 2.37
CA SER A 310 -18.98 -15.46 1.84
C SER A 310 -17.46 -15.31 1.77
N ASP A 311 -16.98 -14.20 1.21
CA ASP A 311 -15.54 -13.86 1.22
C ASP A 311 -14.98 -13.59 2.64
N ILE A 312 -15.85 -13.44 3.64
CA ILE A 312 -15.46 -13.29 5.05
C ILE A 312 -14.95 -14.62 5.61
N ASP A 313 -15.55 -15.73 5.18
CA ASP A 313 -15.08 -17.07 5.51
C ASP A 313 -13.64 -17.26 5.01
N VAL A 314 -13.31 -16.72 3.84
CA VAL A 314 -11.93 -16.72 3.32
C VAL A 314 -11.02 -15.80 4.13
N ASP A 315 -11.51 -14.64 4.61
CA ASP A 315 -10.74 -13.77 5.50
C ASP A 315 -10.34 -14.51 6.78
N VAL A 316 -11.30 -15.19 7.40
CA VAL A 316 -11.10 -15.97 8.63
C VAL A 316 -10.19 -17.18 8.37
N PHE A 317 -10.38 -17.87 7.26
CA PHE A 317 -9.53 -18.98 6.82
C PHE A 317 -8.06 -18.55 6.67
N ASP A 318 -7.83 -17.43 5.99
CA ASP A 318 -6.51 -16.83 5.80
C ASP A 318 -5.88 -16.42 7.14
N ALA A 319 -6.67 -15.83 8.03
CA ALA A 319 -6.23 -15.43 9.37
C ALA A 319 -5.83 -16.65 10.21
N LEU A 320 -6.63 -17.71 10.23
CA LEU A 320 -6.29 -18.96 10.93
C LEU A 320 -5.00 -19.58 10.39
N CYS A 321 -4.81 -19.54 9.06
CA CYS A 321 -3.58 -20.01 8.43
C CYS A 321 -2.36 -19.15 8.80
N ASN A 322 -2.51 -17.82 8.83
CA ASN A 322 -1.43 -16.93 9.25
C ASN A 322 -1.08 -17.10 10.72
N VAL A 323 -2.09 -17.16 11.60
CA VAL A 323 -1.92 -17.52 13.01
C VAL A 323 -1.24 -18.89 13.08
N PHE A 324 -1.60 -19.84 12.20
CA PHE A 324 -0.92 -21.13 12.11
C PHE A 324 0.53 -21.02 11.63
N LEU A 325 0.93 -20.07 10.81
CA LEU A 325 2.31 -20.02 10.31
C LEU A 325 3.25 -19.27 11.26
N SER A 326 2.69 -18.47 12.17
CA SER A 326 3.42 -17.55 13.02
C SER A 326 4.04 -18.17 14.27
N ARG A 327 3.40 -19.17 14.88
CA ARG A 327 3.96 -19.84 16.08
C ARG A 327 5.00 -20.89 15.65
N LYS A 328 6.07 -21.14 16.42
CA LYS A 328 7.03 -22.24 16.12
C LYS A 328 6.33 -23.57 16.39
N ARG A 329 6.22 -24.48 15.41
CA ARG A 329 5.17 -25.53 15.46
C ARG A 329 5.62 -26.95 15.20
N GLN A 330 4.98 -27.83 15.96
CA GLN A 330 4.69 -29.21 15.61
C GLN A 330 3.29 -29.31 14.97
N PRO A 331 3.02 -30.28 14.08
CA PRO A 331 1.73 -30.45 13.38
C PRO A 331 0.49 -30.48 14.28
N ASN A 332 0.61 -31.06 15.49
CA ASN A 332 -0.53 -31.37 16.36
C ASN A 332 -0.68 -30.39 17.54
N GLU A 333 0.07 -29.30 17.54
CA GLU A 333 -0.01 -28.30 18.61
C GLU A 333 -1.35 -27.55 18.55
N LEU A 334 -2.01 -27.48 19.70
CA LEU A 334 -3.29 -26.79 19.84
C LEU A 334 -3.08 -25.28 19.95
N ILE A 335 -3.74 -24.52 19.06
CA ILE A 335 -3.55 -23.09 18.93
C ILE A 335 -4.77 -22.37 19.43
N LYS A 336 -4.55 -21.46 20.38
CA LYS A 336 -5.56 -20.55 20.88
C LYS A 336 -5.68 -19.28 20.04
N VAL A 337 -6.90 -18.93 19.63
CA VAL A 337 -7.27 -17.67 18.98
C VAL A 337 -8.59 -17.15 19.57
N THR A 338 -8.82 -15.85 19.54
CA THR A 338 -10.09 -15.24 19.99
C THR A 338 -10.88 -14.68 18.81
N ILE A 339 -12.20 -14.50 18.97
CA ILE A 339 -13.04 -13.81 17.98
C ILE A 339 -12.51 -12.39 17.71
N THR A 340 -12.04 -11.73 18.78
CA THR A 340 -11.44 -10.41 18.70
C THR A 340 -10.23 -10.40 17.78
N ASP A 341 -9.33 -11.38 17.88
CA ASP A 341 -8.15 -11.47 17.00
C ASP A 341 -8.57 -11.56 15.53
N LEU A 342 -9.57 -12.40 15.21
CA LEU A 342 -10.07 -12.57 13.85
C LEU A 342 -10.74 -11.31 13.31
N LEU A 343 -11.44 -10.54 14.14
CA LEU A 343 -11.99 -9.24 13.77
C LEU A 343 -10.89 -8.20 13.49
N HIS A 344 -9.79 -8.24 14.25
CA HIS A 344 -8.62 -7.38 14.00
C HIS A 344 -7.91 -7.74 12.71
N TYR A 345 -7.72 -9.04 12.39
CA TYR A 345 -7.17 -9.47 11.11
C TYR A 345 -7.96 -8.95 9.91
N ARG A 346 -9.27 -8.71 10.08
CA ARG A 346 -10.14 -8.10 9.07
C ARG A 346 -10.07 -6.57 9.02
N GLY A 347 -9.23 -5.94 9.83
CA GLY A 347 -9.10 -4.49 9.89
C GLY A 347 -10.31 -3.78 10.50
N LEU A 348 -11.20 -4.53 11.19
CA LEU A 348 -12.36 -3.94 11.84
C LEU A 348 -11.93 -3.27 13.14
N LYS A 349 -12.45 -2.05 13.35
CA LYS A 349 -12.21 -1.27 14.56
C LYS A 349 -13.36 -1.47 15.57
N PRO A 350 -13.08 -1.57 16.89
CA PRO A 350 -14.14 -1.64 17.88
C PRO A 350 -14.94 -0.33 17.93
N LYS A 351 -16.23 -0.43 18.30
CA LYS A 351 -17.18 0.69 18.40
C LYS A 351 -16.68 1.71 19.42
N ARG A 352 -16.92 3.00 19.17
CA ARG A 352 -16.75 4.06 20.17
C ARG A 352 -17.97 4.07 21.09
N SER A 353 -17.77 4.08 22.40
CA SER A 353 -18.82 4.29 23.40
C SER A 353 -19.19 5.78 23.47
N GLY A 354 -20.29 6.09 24.17
CA GLY A 354 -20.75 7.48 24.37
C GLY A 354 -19.72 8.40 25.05
N ASP A 355 -18.79 7.82 25.83
CA ASP A 355 -17.69 8.54 26.48
C ASP A 355 -16.41 8.60 25.63
N GLY A 356 -16.46 8.21 24.36
CA GLY A 356 -15.31 8.23 23.45
C GLY A 356 -14.31 7.06 23.62
N ARG A 357 -14.45 6.21 24.65
CA ARG A 357 -13.67 4.97 24.83
C ARG A 357 -14.17 3.86 23.90
N ARG A 358 -13.33 2.95 23.42
CA ARG A 358 -13.81 1.89 22.51
C ARG A 358 -14.57 0.78 23.26
N GLY A 359 -15.89 0.76 23.11
CA GLY A 359 -16.81 -0.25 23.64
C GLY A 359 -16.91 -1.50 22.75
N GLY A 360 -15.80 -2.25 22.60
CA GLY A 360 -15.78 -3.59 21.98
C GLY A 360 -16.33 -3.70 20.54
N TYR A 361 -16.46 -4.93 20.04
CA TYR A 361 -17.00 -5.21 18.70
C TYR A 361 -18.51 -5.44 18.72
N ASP A 362 -19.16 -5.15 17.59
CA ASP A 362 -20.60 -5.35 17.43
C ASP A 362 -20.99 -6.83 17.56
N HIS A 363 -22.14 -7.10 18.16
CA HIS A 363 -22.63 -8.48 18.33
C HIS A 363 -22.81 -9.19 16.97
N LYS A 364 -23.30 -8.46 15.96
CA LYS A 364 -23.44 -8.98 14.59
C LYS A 364 -22.10 -9.37 13.98
N GLN A 365 -21.04 -8.61 14.24
CA GLN A 365 -19.69 -8.93 13.76
C GLN A 365 -19.15 -10.20 14.42
N LYS A 366 -19.39 -10.39 15.72
CA LYS A 366 -18.99 -11.61 16.44
C LYS A 366 -19.74 -12.84 15.91
N ILE A 367 -21.05 -12.75 15.72
CA ILE A 367 -21.85 -13.82 15.10
C ILE A 367 -21.33 -14.16 13.70
N GLN A 368 -20.98 -13.15 12.91
CA GLN A 368 -20.46 -13.37 11.55
C GLN A 368 -19.14 -14.16 11.55
N ILE A 369 -18.25 -13.89 12.50
CA ILE A 369 -17.01 -14.68 12.67
C ILE A 369 -17.33 -16.10 13.13
N MET A 370 -18.25 -16.28 14.07
CA MET A 370 -18.67 -17.63 14.50
C MET A 370 -19.29 -18.42 13.35
N GLN A 371 -20.16 -17.80 12.55
CA GLN A 371 -20.71 -18.42 11.35
C GLN A 371 -19.60 -18.83 10.38
N SER A 372 -18.60 -17.97 10.17
CA SER A 372 -17.46 -18.27 9.30
C SER A 372 -16.67 -19.48 9.80
N LEU A 373 -16.43 -19.56 11.11
CA LEU A 373 -15.74 -20.70 11.72
C LEU A 373 -16.55 -22.00 11.61
N CYS A 374 -17.88 -21.94 11.79
CA CYS A 374 -18.77 -23.09 11.60
C CYS A 374 -18.76 -23.58 10.14
N ASN A 375 -18.80 -22.65 9.18
CA ASN A 375 -18.70 -22.98 7.76
C ASN A 375 -17.35 -23.65 7.46
N ILE A 376 -16.24 -23.08 7.94
CA ILE A 376 -14.89 -23.63 7.78
C ILE A 376 -14.77 -25.03 8.40
N GLN A 377 -15.32 -25.25 9.61
CA GLN A 377 -15.33 -26.57 10.27
C GLN A 377 -16.04 -27.64 9.43
N SER A 378 -17.02 -27.22 8.63
CA SER A 378 -17.85 -28.11 7.82
C SER A 378 -17.22 -28.46 6.47
N ILE A 379 -16.09 -27.84 6.09
CA ILE A 379 -15.42 -28.11 4.82
C ILE A 379 -14.63 -29.42 4.92
N HIS A 380 -15.11 -30.41 4.17
CA HIS A 380 -14.43 -31.67 3.94
C HIS A 380 -13.81 -31.68 2.55
N MET A 381 -12.59 -32.17 2.46
CA MET A 381 -11.82 -32.27 1.22
C MET A 381 -11.56 -33.73 0.88
N SER A 382 -11.70 -34.06 -0.40
CA SER A 382 -11.32 -35.35 -0.97
C SER A 382 -10.70 -35.13 -2.35
N LEU A 383 -9.38 -34.93 -2.41
CA LEU A 383 -8.61 -34.86 -3.64
C LEU A 383 -8.11 -36.27 -3.99
N THR A 384 -8.67 -36.86 -5.05
CA THR A 384 -8.36 -38.22 -5.49
C THR A 384 -7.11 -38.28 -6.38
N LYS A 385 -6.75 -37.16 -6.99
CA LYS A 385 -5.55 -37.04 -7.81
C LYS A 385 -4.91 -35.70 -7.51
N LEU A 386 -3.83 -35.70 -6.75
CA LEU A 386 -3.07 -34.50 -6.41
C LEU A 386 -1.61 -34.71 -6.80
N LEU A 387 -1.06 -33.80 -7.62
CA LEU A 387 0.33 -33.86 -8.02
C LEU A 387 1.24 -33.41 -6.86
N SER A 388 2.01 -34.34 -6.30
CA SER A 388 3.09 -34.06 -5.36
C SER A 388 4.45 -34.29 -6.03
N PHE A 389 5.49 -33.68 -5.47
CA PHE A 389 6.87 -33.89 -5.90
C PHE A 389 7.66 -34.47 -4.73
N GLU A 390 7.79 -35.80 -4.71
CA GLU A 390 8.62 -36.48 -3.72
C GLU A 390 10.01 -36.68 -4.32
N LYS A 391 11.06 -36.18 -3.64
CA LYS A 391 12.46 -36.25 -4.11
C LYS A 391 12.68 -35.75 -5.56
N GLY A 392 11.82 -34.84 -6.04
CA GLY A 392 11.90 -34.26 -7.38
C GLY A 392 11.17 -35.05 -8.47
N THR A 393 10.61 -36.22 -8.17
CA THR A 393 9.78 -36.98 -9.11
C THR A 393 8.29 -36.64 -8.93
N PRO A 394 7.55 -36.39 -10.02
CA PRO A 394 6.11 -36.17 -9.95
C PRO A 394 5.38 -37.47 -9.59
N GLN A 395 4.57 -37.44 -8.54
CA GLN A 395 3.71 -38.55 -8.14
C GLN A 395 2.30 -38.07 -7.86
N TYR A 396 1.31 -38.90 -8.16
CA TYR A 396 -0.06 -38.65 -7.76
C TYR A 396 -0.31 -39.22 -6.36
N THR A 397 -0.85 -38.38 -5.48
CA THR A 397 -1.28 -38.76 -4.15
C THR A 397 -2.75 -38.42 -3.93
N THR A 398 -3.34 -39.01 -2.90
CA THR A 398 -4.70 -38.73 -2.47
C THR A 398 -4.66 -37.90 -1.19
N LEU A 399 -5.58 -36.95 -1.06
CA LEU A 399 -5.72 -36.13 0.13
C LEU A 399 -7.16 -36.15 0.61
N LYS A 400 -7.40 -36.64 1.82
CA LYS A 400 -8.75 -36.68 2.40
C LYS A 400 -8.70 -36.20 3.86
N GLY A 401 -9.61 -35.29 4.21
CA GLY A 401 -9.69 -34.74 5.55
C GLY A 401 -10.35 -33.38 5.57
N ARG A 402 -10.22 -32.68 6.71
CA ARG A 402 -10.60 -31.29 6.91
C ARG A 402 -9.40 -30.37 6.74
N THR A 403 -9.64 -29.07 6.87
CA THR A 403 -8.57 -28.08 6.95
C THR A 403 -8.13 -27.87 8.39
N PHE A 404 -9.09 -27.57 9.27
CA PHE A 404 -8.87 -27.34 10.69
C PHE A 404 -9.66 -28.33 11.55
N LEU A 405 -9.06 -28.69 12.68
CA LEU A 405 -9.68 -29.47 13.75
C LEU A 405 -9.88 -28.54 14.95
N PHE A 406 -11.13 -28.16 15.22
CA PHE A 406 -11.50 -27.33 16.36
C PHE A 406 -11.69 -28.19 17.60
N LYS A 407 -11.10 -27.76 18.70
CA LYS A 407 -11.08 -28.49 19.96
C LYS A 407 -11.45 -27.58 21.12
N ASP A 408 -11.77 -28.18 22.26
CA ASP A 408 -11.93 -27.48 23.52
C ASP A 408 -10.57 -27.28 24.22
N ALA A 409 -10.57 -26.66 25.41
CA ALA A 409 -9.37 -26.44 26.20
C ALA A 409 -8.71 -27.75 26.71
N LEU A 410 -9.44 -28.87 26.70
CA LEU A 410 -8.97 -30.20 27.07
C LEU A 410 -8.46 -31.01 25.85
N GLY A 411 -8.56 -30.45 24.64
CA GLY A 411 -8.12 -31.07 23.40
C GLY A 411 -9.12 -32.06 22.78
N GLN A 412 -10.38 -32.07 23.25
CA GLN A 412 -11.47 -32.88 22.68
C GLN A 412 -12.14 -32.15 21.52
N ASP A 413 -12.74 -32.89 20.58
CA ASP A 413 -13.43 -32.30 19.43
C ASP A 413 -14.57 -31.38 19.88
N PHE A 414 -14.60 -30.16 19.33
CA PHE A 414 -15.55 -29.13 19.73
C PHE A 414 -16.41 -28.69 18.56
N ALA A 415 -17.73 -28.86 18.68
CA ALA A 415 -18.71 -28.40 17.71
C ALA A 415 -18.93 -26.89 17.88
N LEU A 416 -18.67 -26.10 16.83
CA LEU A 416 -18.92 -24.66 16.88
C LEU A 416 -20.40 -24.36 16.59
N SER A 417 -20.91 -23.32 17.23
CA SER A 417 -22.28 -22.81 17.03
C SER A 417 -22.28 -21.33 16.68
N PRO A 418 -23.02 -20.88 15.64
CA PRO A 418 -23.12 -19.46 15.30
C PRO A 418 -23.75 -18.59 16.39
N HIS A 419 -24.61 -19.18 17.22
CA HIS A 419 -25.43 -18.47 18.21
C HIS A 419 -24.82 -18.45 19.61
N GLU A 420 -23.75 -19.21 19.83
CA GLU A 420 -23.05 -19.32 21.12
C GLU A 420 -21.59 -18.88 20.93
N PRO A 421 -21.31 -17.57 20.85
CA PRO A 421 -19.96 -17.08 20.65
C PRO A 421 -19.08 -17.41 21.85
N VAL A 422 -18.07 -18.25 21.61
CA VAL A 422 -17.05 -18.58 22.62
C VAL A 422 -15.98 -17.49 22.67
N LYS A 423 -15.45 -17.24 23.87
CA LYS A 423 -14.38 -16.24 24.06
C LYS A 423 -13.06 -16.70 23.44
N GLU A 424 -12.79 -17.99 23.50
CA GLU A 424 -11.54 -18.61 23.09
C GLU A 424 -11.84 -19.81 22.20
N ILE A 425 -11.10 -19.92 21.10
CA ILE A 425 -11.21 -20.99 20.12
C ILE A 425 -9.87 -21.68 20.08
N TYR A 426 -9.90 -23.00 20.20
CA TYR A 426 -8.70 -23.82 20.08
C TYR A 426 -8.79 -24.63 18.79
N PHE A 427 -7.72 -24.63 18.00
CA PHE A 427 -7.68 -25.36 16.75
C PHE A 427 -6.30 -25.95 16.46
N SER A 428 -6.27 -27.00 15.66
CA SER A 428 -5.07 -27.56 15.05
C SER A 428 -5.35 -27.79 13.56
N LEU A 429 -4.34 -28.20 12.79
CA LEU A 429 -4.55 -28.62 11.41
C LEU A 429 -4.85 -30.09 11.36
N ASP A 430 -5.69 -30.48 10.41
CA ASP A 430 -5.81 -31.89 10.05
C ASP A 430 -4.54 -32.36 9.33
N GLU A 431 -4.22 -33.65 9.42
CA GLU A 431 -3.04 -34.27 8.81
C GLU A 431 -3.00 -33.99 7.30
N ALA A 432 -4.17 -34.02 6.66
CA ALA A 432 -4.36 -33.66 5.25
C ALA A 432 -3.78 -32.29 4.88
N PHE A 433 -3.78 -31.32 5.80
CA PHE A 433 -3.25 -29.99 5.55
C PHE A 433 -1.85 -29.77 6.13
N ALA A 434 -1.55 -30.43 7.25
CA ALA A 434 -0.30 -30.27 8.00
C ALA A 434 0.96 -30.63 7.20
N HIS A 435 0.87 -31.60 6.28
CA HIS A 435 1.99 -32.02 5.42
C HIS A 435 2.57 -30.90 4.54
N TYR A 436 1.75 -29.91 4.16
CA TYR A 436 2.20 -28.82 3.28
C TYR A 436 2.85 -27.64 4.01
N LEU A 437 2.93 -27.73 5.34
CA LEU A 437 3.30 -26.62 6.22
C LEU A 437 4.48 -26.93 7.11
N THR A 438 4.93 -28.18 7.09
CA THR A 438 6.07 -28.68 7.85
C THR A 438 7.13 -29.27 6.93
N GLY A 439 8.38 -29.27 7.39
CA GLY A 439 9.53 -29.85 6.66
C GLY A 439 9.90 -29.14 5.35
N ALA A 440 10.60 -29.87 4.47
CA ALA A 440 11.10 -29.38 3.18
C ALA A 440 9.99 -29.07 2.15
N GLY A 441 8.74 -29.49 2.44
CA GLY A 441 7.55 -29.22 1.63
C GLY A 441 6.85 -27.89 1.95
N ARG A 442 7.33 -27.12 2.94
CA ARG A 442 6.72 -25.85 3.37
C ARG A 442 6.61 -24.86 2.22
N GLN A 443 5.37 -24.57 1.81
CA GLN A 443 5.06 -23.58 0.78
C GLN A 443 4.31 -22.41 1.40
N VAL A 444 5.02 -21.30 1.58
CA VAL A 444 4.48 -20.05 2.14
C VAL A 444 4.55 -18.96 1.08
N ALA A 445 3.51 -18.12 1.04
CA ALA A 445 3.46 -16.89 0.27
C ALA A 445 3.26 -15.66 1.17
N LEU A 446 3.57 -14.48 0.64
CA LEU A 446 3.19 -13.19 1.20
C LEU A 446 1.87 -12.71 0.58
N GLN A 447 0.90 -12.36 1.41
CA GLN A 447 -0.39 -11.78 1.03
C GLN A 447 -0.55 -10.41 1.67
N HIS A 448 -0.88 -9.39 0.89
CA HIS A 448 -1.10 -8.05 1.42
C HIS A 448 -2.30 -8.04 2.39
N MET A 449 -2.20 -7.33 3.53
CA MET A 449 -3.25 -7.27 4.55
C MET A 449 -4.58 -6.73 4.01
N LYS A 450 -4.53 -5.83 3.00
CA LYS A 450 -5.73 -5.32 2.32
C LYS A 450 -6.65 -6.41 1.79
N ALA A 451 -6.13 -7.59 1.43
CA ALA A 451 -6.96 -8.73 1.04
C ALA A 451 -8.04 -9.09 2.08
N LEU A 452 -7.75 -8.92 3.37
CA LEU A 452 -8.71 -9.17 4.46
C LEU A 452 -9.54 -7.91 4.77
N HIS A 453 -9.00 -6.72 4.52
CA HIS A 453 -9.62 -5.44 4.89
C HIS A 453 -10.62 -4.91 3.84
N TYR A 454 -10.49 -5.33 2.58
CA TYR A 454 -11.44 -4.92 1.54
C TYR A 454 -12.87 -5.29 1.90
N HIS A 455 -13.83 -4.45 1.51
CA HIS A 455 -15.24 -4.75 1.76
C HIS A 455 -15.66 -6.02 1.00
N PRO A 456 -16.30 -7.01 1.65
CA PRO A 456 -16.59 -8.32 1.05
C PRO A 456 -17.62 -8.32 -0.10
N THR A 457 -18.19 -7.17 -0.45
CA THR A 457 -19.18 -7.04 -1.54
C THR A 457 -18.81 -5.91 -2.50
N GLN A 458 -18.61 -4.69 -2.00
CA GLN A 458 -18.25 -3.53 -2.81
C GLN A 458 -16.87 -3.64 -3.45
N GLN A 459 -15.91 -4.23 -2.73
CA GLN A 459 -14.53 -4.40 -3.16
C GLN A 459 -14.16 -5.88 -3.40
N LEU A 460 -15.13 -6.62 -3.95
CA LEU A 460 -15.01 -8.07 -4.17
C LEU A 460 -13.87 -8.40 -5.15
N HIS A 461 -13.73 -7.64 -6.23
CA HIS A 461 -12.70 -7.86 -7.24
C HIS A 461 -11.30 -7.68 -6.63
N GLU A 462 -11.09 -6.57 -5.92
CA GLU A 462 -9.85 -6.21 -5.24
C GLU A 462 -9.47 -7.29 -4.22
N LYS A 463 -10.44 -7.71 -3.40
CA LYS A 463 -10.27 -8.77 -2.40
C LYS A 463 -9.79 -10.08 -3.02
N ARG A 464 -10.47 -10.57 -4.05
CA ARG A 464 -10.16 -11.86 -4.67
C ARG A 464 -8.90 -11.81 -5.56
N LEU A 465 -8.70 -10.72 -6.29
CA LEU A 465 -7.48 -10.50 -7.09
C LEU A 465 -6.25 -10.46 -6.20
N SER A 466 -6.29 -9.73 -5.07
CA SER A 466 -5.17 -9.68 -4.13
C SER A 466 -4.74 -11.08 -3.64
N ARG A 467 -5.70 -11.96 -3.35
CA ARG A 467 -5.43 -13.36 -2.98
C ARG A 467 -4.83 -14.17 -4.13
N TYR A 468 -5.40 -14.04 -5.32
CA TYR A 468 -4.91 -14.76 -6.50
C TYR A 468 -3.48 -14.35 -6.85
N LEU A 469 -3.18 -13.05 -6.84
CA LEU A 469 -1.85 -12.52 -7.15
C LEU A 469 -0.80 -12.99 -6.13
N SER A 470 -1.13 -13.02 -4.84
CA SER A 470 -0.26 -13.58 -3.79
C SER A 470 0.18 -15.01 -4.11
N TRP A 471 -0.77 -15.85 -4.52
CA TRP A 471 -0.49 -17.23 -4.94
C TRP A 471 0.34 -17.28 -6.23
N ARG A 472 -0.07 -16.49 -7.23
CA ARG A 472 0.59 -16.45 -8.55
C ARG A 472 2.05 -16.03 -8.44
N TRP A 473 2.38 -14.94 -7.76
CA TRP A 473 3.76 -14.48 -7.63
C TRP A 473 4.64 -15.53 -6.96
N ARG A 474 4.15 -16.21 -5.92
CA ARG A 474 4.91 -17.27 -5.28
C ARG A 474 5.16 -18.47 -6.20
N THR A 475 4.22 -18.78 -7.10
CA THR A 475 4.40 -19.86 -8.10
C THR A 475 5.41 -19.46 -9.20
N GLN A 476 5.43 -18.19 -9.60
CA GLN A 476 6.35 -17.64 -10.61
C GLN A 476 7.75 -17.36 -10.08
N ALA A 477 7.89 -17.16 -8.76
CA ALA A 477 9.12 -16.75 -8.11
C ALA A 477 10.36 -17.58 -8.49
N ARG A 478 10.24 -18.90 -8.64
CA ARG A 478 11.38 -19.75 -9.02
C ARG A 478 11.98 -19.39 -10.39
N LYS A 479 11.18 -18.85 -11.31
CA LYS A 479 11.60 -18.44 -12.66
C LYS A 479 11.81 -16.93 -12.78
N ALA A 480 11.55 -16.17 -11.72
CA ALA A 480 11.53 -14.70 -11.73
C ALA A 480 10.63 -14.09 -12.84
N ASP A 481 9.61 -14.83 -13.26
CA ASP A 481 8.75 -14.48 -14.41
C ASP A 481 7.48 -13.74 -13.96
N TYR A 482 7.67 -12.67 -13.19
CA TYR A 482 6.56 -11.91 -12.60
C TYR A 482 5.80 -11.07 -13.62
N LEU A 483 6.48 -10.63 -14.69
CA LEU A 483 5.91 -9.79 -15.75
C LEU A 483 5.21 -10.60 -16.85
N ALA A 484 5.09 -11.93 -16.70
CA ALA A 484 4.35 -12.76 -17.62
C ALA A 484 2.87 -12.27 -17.73
N PRO A 485 2.39 -11.98 -18.95
CA PRO A 485 1.01 -11.57 -19.17
C PRO A 485 0.01 -12.60 -18.64
N ASN A 486 -1.09 -12.11 -18.07
CA ASN A 486 -2.26 -12.93 -17.72
C ASN A 486 -3.31 -12.76 -18.80
N ALA A 487 -3.87 -13.84 -19.32
CA ALA A 487 -5.14 -13.70 -20.03
C ALA A 487 -6.20 -13.17 -19.06
N ILE A 488 -7.00 -12.19 -19.49
CA ILE A 488 -8.08 -11.61 -18.68
C ILE A 488 -9.08 -12.69 -18.26
N ARG A 489 -9.40 -13.64 -19.16
CA ARG A 489 -10.23 -14.81 -18.85
C ARG A 489 -9.72 -15.54 -17.61
N THR A 490 -8.42 -15.83 -17.56
CA THR A 490 -7.80 -16.52 -16.44
C THR A 490 -7.95 -15.72 -15.15
N LEU A 491 -7.82 -14.38 -15.19
CA LEU A 491 -8.03 -13.55 -14.01
C LEU A 491 -9.48 -13.64 -13.52
N LEU A 492 -10.45 -13.41 -14.40
CA LEU A 492 -11.88 -13.45 -14.08
C LEU A 492 -12.31 -14.84 -13.56
N ASP A 493 -11.87 -15.91 -14.22
CA ASP A 493 -12.12 -17.29 -13.82
C ASP A 493 -11.45 -17.61 -12.48
N SER A 494 -10.26 -17.09 -12.24
CA SER A 494 -9.56 -17.29 -10.97
C SER A 494 -10.35 -16.68 -9.82
N ILE A 495 -10.86 -15.45 -9.96
CA ILE A 495 -11.64 -14.77 -8.93
C ILE A 495 -13.13 -15.15 -8.93
N GLY A 496 -13.56 -16.02 -9.86
CA GLY A 496 -14.94 -16.49 -9.94
C GLY A 496 -15.95 -15.41 -10.32
N ILE A 497 -15.55 -14.48 -11.19
CA ILE A 497 -16.42 -13.40 -11.66
C ILE A 497 -16.70 -13.63 -13.15
N PRO A 498 -17.93 -14.02 -13.53
CA PRO A 498 -18.26 -14.21 -14.93
C PRO A 498 -18.32 -12.87 -15.66
N MET A 499 -18.04 -12.90 -16.95
CA MET A 499 -18.23 -11.75 -17.81
C MET A 499 -19.72 -11.45 -17.98
N ASN A 500 -20.09 -10.17 -17.91
CA ASN A 500 -21.45 -9.74 -18.22
C ASN A 500 -21.65 -9.78 -19.74
N GLU A 501 -22.35 -10.80 -20.24
CA GLU A 501 -22.56 -10.98 -21.68
C GLU A 501 -23.40 -9.87 -22.32
N ARG A 502 -24.31 -9.25 -21.56
CA ARG A 502 -25.18 -8.18 -22.06
C ARG A 502 -24.46 -6.84 -22.14
N LEU A 503 -23.59 -6.56 -21.17
CA LEU A 503 -22.81 -5.32 -21.07
C LEU A 503 -21.36 -5.63 -20.69
N PRO A 504 -20.53 -6.15 -21.61
CA PRO A 504 -19.16 -6.53 -21.31
C PRO A 504 -18.28 -5.35 -20.86
N SER A 505 -18.63 -4.12 -21.29
CA SER A 505 -17.96 -2.89 -20.85
C SER A 505 -17.97 -2.73 -19.34
N ARG A 506 -19.07 -3.08 -18.66
CA ARG A 506 -19.16 -3.02 -17.20
C ARG A 506 -18.18 -3.97 -16.51
N THR A 507 -17.99 -5.17 -17.04
CA THR A 507 -17.01 -6.12 -16.48
C THR A 507 -15.60 -5.59 -16.67
N ARG A 508 -15.31 -5.03 -17.84
CA ARG A 508 -14.02 -4.41 -18.16
C ARG A 508 -13.72 -3.23 -17.21
N GLU A 509 -14.59 -2.22 -17.18
CA GLU A 509 -14.44 -1.05 -16.31
C GLU A 509 -14.30 -1.45 -14.84
N ARG A 510 -15.06 -2.45 -14.38
CA ARG A 510 -14.99 -2.92 -13.00
C ARG A 510 -13.65 -3.61 -12.69
N LEU A 511 -13.09 -4.36 -13.63
CA LEU A 511 -11.78 -5.00 -13.51
C LEU A 511 -10.67 -3.94 -13.48
N GLU A 512 -10.67 -3.00 -14.42
CA GLU A 512 -9.69 -1.91 -14.50
C GLU A 512 -9.72 -1.08 -13.22
N LYS A 513 -10.90 -0.66 -12.77
CA LYS A 513 -11.08 0.04 -11.48
C LYS A 513 -10.54 -0.76 -10.28
N ALA A 514 -10.66 -2.09 -10.31
CA ALA A 514 -10.11 -2.93 -9.25
C ALA A 514 -8.58 -2.88 -9.25
N LEU A 515 -7.96 -2.93 -10.43
CA LEU A 515 -6.51 -2.88 -10.58
C LEU A 515 -5.96 -1.50 -10.17
N ASP A 516 -6.64 -0.42 -10.57
CA ASP A 516 -6.30 0.94 -10.14
C ASP A 516 -6.37 1.08 -8.61
N GLN A 517 -7.40 0.52 -7.98
CA GLN A 517 -7.53 0.53 -6.53
C GLN A 517 -6.43 -0.32 -5.85
N LEU A 518 -6.07 -1.46 -6.42
CA LEU A 518 -4.97 -2.29 -5.92
C LEU A 518 -3.61 -1.57 -6.02
N GLU A 519 -3.38 -0.79 -7.09
CA GLU A 519 -2.18 0.02 -7.26
C GLU A 519 -2.14 1.17 -6.24
N ALA A 520 -3.24 1.91 -6.11
CA ALA A 520 -3.36 2.99 -5.13
C ALA A 520 -3.18 2.53 -3.67
N ASP A 521 -3.63 1.31 -3.35
CA ASP A 521 -3.45 0.69 -2.05
C ASP A 521 -2.07 0.03 -1.84
N GLY A 522 -1.19 0.06 -2.85
CA GLY A 522 0.15 -0.55 -2.80
C GLY A 522 0.15 -2.08 -2.81
N VAL A 523 -0.97 -2.70 -3.17
CA VAL A 523 -1.08 -4.16 -3.30
C VAL A 523 -0.33 -4.66 -4.54
N ILE A 524 -0.36 -3.88 -5.61
CA ILE A 524 0.43 -4.08 -6.83
C ILE A 524 1.28 -2.81 -7.08
N GLN A 525 2.37 -2.94 -7.83
CA GLN A 525 3.21 -1.81 -8.18
C GLN A 525 2.65 -1.04 -9.38
N SER A 526 2.19 -1.77 -10.39
CA SER A 526 1.64 -1.23 -11.64
C SER A 526 0.87 -2.32 -12.40
N TRP A 527 0.03 -1.92 -13.35
CA TRP A 527 -0.57 -2.83 -14.32
C TRP A 527 -0.68 -2.20 -15.71
N GLN A 528 -0.66 -3.04 -16.75
CA GLN A 528 -0.87 -2.59 -18.14
C GLN A 528 -1.35 -3.72 -19.04
N TYR A 529 -2.07 -3.38 -20.12
CA TYR A 529 -2.32 -4.35 -21.20
C TYR A 529 -1.02 -4.67 -21.95
N GLU A 530 -0.89 -5.91 -22.43
CA GLU A 530 0.24 -6.31 -23.27
C GLU A 530 0.07 -5.77 -24.70
N LYS A 531 -1.11 -6.00 -25.30
CA LYS A 531 -1.47 -5.63 -26.69
C LYS A 531 -2.98 -5.43 -26.82
N TRP A 532 -3.52 -4.41 -26.18
CA TRP A 532 -4.93 -4.03 -26.35
C TRP A 532 -5.03 -2.84 -27.32
N ASP A 533 -5.94 -2.92 -28.27
CA ASP A 533 -6.27 -1.82 -29.18
C ASP A 533 -7.69 -1.37 -28.87
N GLU A 534 -7.84 -0.13 -28.39
CA GLU A 534 -9.14 0.40 -27.97
C GLU A 534 -10.16 0.46 -29.10
N SER A 535 -9.71 0.60 -30.36
CA SER A 535 -10.61 0.59 -31.51
C SER A 535 -11.38 -0.73 -31.63
N ILE A 536 -10.83 -1.83 -31.10
CA ILE A 536 -11.50 -3.14 -31.08
C ILE A 536 -12.81 -3.05 -30.27
N ALA A 537 -12.86 -2.24 -29.21
CA ALA A 537 -14.04 -2.09 -28.35
C ALA A 537 -15.27 -1.51 -29.07
N GLU A 538 -15.09 -0.89 -30.24
CA GLU A 538 -16.16 -0.34 -31.07
C GLU A 538 -16.88 -1.42 -31.89
N PHE A 539 -16.26 -2.59 -32.10
CA PHE A 539 -16.80 -3.65 -32.94
C PHE A 539 -17.60 -4.70 -32.16
N LYS A 540 -18.64 -5.27 -32.80
CA LYS A 540 -19.43 -6.34 -32.21
C LYS A 540 -18.56 -7.58 -31.94
N GLY A 541 -18.61 -8.10 -30.72
CA GLY A 541 -17.87 -9.31 -30.31
C GLY A 541 -16.49 -9.04 -29.69
N TRP A 542 -16.11 -7.78 -29.52
CA TRP A 542 -14.85 -7.35 -28.88
C TRP A 542 -14.56 -8.03 -27.55
N ALA A 543 -15.59 -8.34 -26.77
CA ALA A 543 -15.48 -8.95 -25.46
C ALA A 543 -14.74 -10.30 -25.49
N LYS A 544 -14.90 -11.09 -26.56
CA LYS A 544 -14.18 -12.37 -26.71
C LYS A 544 -12.70 -12.15 -26.95
N ILE A 545 -12.35 -11.11 -27.71
CA ILE A 545 -10.96 -10.73 -27.98
C ILE A 545 -10.33 -10.20 -26.69
N TRP A 546 -11.04 -9.31 -26.00
CA TRP A 546 -10.62 -8.76 -24.70
C TRP A 546 -10.31 -9.85 -23.68
N LEU A 547 -11.15 -10.88 -23.57
CA LEU A 547 -10.90 -12.01 -22.66
C LEU A 547 -9.58 -12.75 -22.92
N GLU A 548 -9.09 -12.77 -24.17
CA GLU A 548 -7.83 -13.41 -24.55
C GLU A 548 -6.63 -12.45 -24.46
N THR A 549 -6.88 -11.16 -24.28
CA THR A 549 -5.83 -10.14 -24.15
C THR A 549 -5.01 -10.38 -22.89
N GLY A 550 -3.69 -10.24 -23.04
CA GLY A 550 -2.74 -10.29 -21.93
C GLY A 550 -2.74 -9.00 -21.10
N ILE A 551 -2.68 -9.13 -19.78
CA ILE A 551 -2.46 -8.05 -18.83
C ILE A 551 -1.27 -8.36 -17.92
N ILE A 552 -0.34 -7.42 -17.86
CA ILE A 552 0.86 -7.49 -17.04
C ILE A 552 0.56 -6.80 -15.72
N ILE A 553 0.86 -7.46 -14.60
CA ILE A 553 0.62 -6.95 -13.25
C ILE A 553 1.92 -7.11 -12.46
N GLU A 554 2.53 -5.98 -12.12
CA GLU A 554 3.83 -5.94 -11.46
C GLU A 554 3.67 -6.09 -9.92
N PRO A 555 4.43 -7.00 -9.28
CA PRO A 555 4.40 -7.15 -7.84
C PRO A 555 5.04 -5.95 -7.11
N PRO A 556 4.61 -5.63 -5.87
CA PRO A 556 5.26 -4.62 -5.06
C PRO A 556 6.67 -5.07 -4.64
N VAL A 557 7.52 -4.09 -4.29
CA VAL A 557 8.93 -4.31 -3.93
C VAL A 557 9.11 -5.35 -2.82
N ALA A 558 8.20 -5.40 -1.85
CA ALA A 558 8.19 -6.38 -0.75
C ALA A 558 8.23 -7.83 -1.26
N ILE A 559 7.45 -8.13 -2.30
CA ILE A 559 7.35 -9.47 -2.91
C ILE A 559 8.65 -9.83 -3.63
N LEU A 560 9.22 -8.88 -4.39
CA LEU A 560 10.49 -9.07 -5.10
C LEU A 560 11.62 -9.34 -4.10
N LYS A 561 11.73 -8.53 -3.04
CA LYS A 561 12.73 -8.72 -1.97
C LYS A 561 12.61 -10.08 -1.31
N GLN A 562 11.39 -10.49 -0.95
CA GLN A 562 11.15 -11.76 -0.25
C GLN A 562 11.60 -12.97 -1.07
N TYR A 563 11.33 -12.96 -2.38
CA TYR A 563 11.53 -14.13 -3.22
C TYR A 563 12.85 -14.15 -4.01
N ALA A 564 13.63 -13.08 -3.98
CA ALA A 564 14.96 -13.03 -4.60
C ALA A 564 15.87 -14.22 -4.23
N THR A 565 15.71 -14.77 -3.02
CA THR A 565 16.51 -15.91 -2.52
C THR A 565 16.19 -17.26 -3.18
N ILE A 566 14.99 -17.43 -3.75
CA ILE A 566 14.54 -18.70 -4.35
C ILE A 566 14.51 -18.67 -5.88
N GLU A 567 14.91 -17.55 -6.48
CA GLU A 567 15.06 -17.40 -7.93
C GLU A 567 16.18 -18.32 -8.43
N ARG A 568 15.86 -19.18 -9.39
CA ARG A 568 16.92 -19.93 -10.08
C ARG A 568 17.68 -18.93 -10.94
N LYS A 569 19.01 -18.84 -10.74
CA LYS A 569 19.92 -18.17 -11.67
C LYS A 569 19.92 -18.92 -13.01
N THR A 570 18.89 -18.72 -13.83
CA THR A 570 18.88 -19.23 -15.20
C THR A 570 19.79 -18.34 -16.04
N THR A 571 20.90 -18.89 -16.50
CA THR A 571 21.85 -18.34 -17.49
C THR A 571 21.26 -18.21 -18.90
N LYS A 572 19.94 -18.06 -19.04
CA LYS A 572 19.30 -17.66 -20.29
C LYS A 572 18.95 -16.18 -20.17
N LYS A 573 19.76 -15.34 -20.80
CA LYS A 573 19.35 -14.00 -21.24
C LYS A 573 18.13 -14.18 -22.14
N VAL A 574 16.94 -14.21 -21.55
CA VAL A 574 15.76 -13.73 -22.27
C VAL A 574 16.02 -12.24 -22.40
N GLU A 575 16.22 -11.75 -23.62
CA GLU A 575 16.26 -10.31 -23.87
C GLU A 575 14.99 -9.71 -23.27
N LYS A 576 15.13 -9.02 -22.14
CA LYS A 576 14.07 -8.18 -21.60
C LYS A 576 13.74 -7.19 -22.72
N LYS A 577 12.59 -7.35 -23.38
CA LYS A 577 12.03 -6.26 -24.19
C LYS A 577 11.71 -5.14 -23.22
N LYS A 578 12.63 -4.18 -23.15
CA LYS A 578 12.48 -2.98 -22.32
C LYS A 578 11.24 -2.25 -22.78
N THR A 579 10.42 -1.80 -21.84
CA THR A 579 9.22 -1.03 -22.17
C THR A 579 9.62 0.32 -22.80
N LEU A 580 8.75 0.94 -23.58
CA LEU A 580 9.01 2.27 -24.15
C LEU A 580 9.38 3.28 -23.06
N LYS A 581 8.68 3.21 -21.93
CA LYS A 581 8.95 4.01 -20.74
C LYS A 581 10.33 3.73 -20.15
N GLU A 582 10.73 2.47 -20.03
CA GLU A 582 12.06 2.09 -19.54
C GLU A 582 13.19 2.52 -20.49
N VAL A 583 13.03 2.37 -21.81
CA VAL A 583 14.04 2.80 -22.80
C VAL A 583 14.16 4.31 -22.79
N ARG A 584 13.04 5.04 -22.71
CA ARG A 584 13.02 6.49 -22.59
C ARG A 584 13.73 6.99 -21.33
N GLN A 585 13.41 6.41 -20.18
CA GLN A 585 14.06 6.76 -18.92
C GLN A 585 15.55 6.41 -18.91
N GLN A 586 15.96 5.28 -19.51
CA GLN A 586 17.37 4.90 -19.62
C GLN A 586 18.17 5.80 -20.56
N ARG A 587 17.55 6.31 -21.63
CA ARG A 587 18.17 7.25 -22.56
C ARG A 587 18.05 8.71 -22.08
N ASN A 588 17.53 8.96 -20.86
CA ASN A 588 17.30 10.29 -20.27
C ASN A 588 16.42 11.22 -21.11
N TYR A 589 15.49 10.68 -21.88
CA TYR A 589 14.52 11.48 -22.60
C TYR A 589 13.32 11.82 -21.71
N SER A 590 12.90 13.07 -21.71
CA SER A 590 11.57 13.44 -21.23
C SER A 590 10.50 12.94 -22.23
N LEU A 591 9.26 12.78 -21.78
CA LEU A 591 8.17 12.38 -22.65
C LEU A 591 7.97 13.39 -23.80
N LEU A 592 8.21 14.69 -23.51
CA LEU A 592 8.19 15.77 -24.49
C LEU A 592 9.32 15.63 -25.52
N GLN A 593 10.56 15.43 -25.06
CA GLN A 593 11.71 15.31 -25.95
C GLN A 593 11.58 14.13 -26.90
N LEU A 594 11.09 12.98 -26.41
CA LEU A 594 10.86 11.83 -27.26
C LEU A 594 9.68 12.05 -28.23
N ALA A 595 8.65 12.78 -27.79
CA ALA A 595 7.50 13.12 -28.63
C ALA A 595 7.93 14.05 -29.78
N GLU A 596 8.76 15.06 -29.50
CA GLU A 596 9.34 15.95 -30.50
C GLU A 596 10.26 15.21 -31.48
N GLU A 597 11.15 14.35 -30.97
CA GLU A 597 12.07 13.55 -31.79
C GLU A 597 11.33 12.61 -32.75
N LEU A 598 10.24 12.00 -32.29
CA LEU A 598 9.44 11.07 -33.09
C LEU A 598 8.34 11.76 -33.90
N GLN A 599 8.17 13.08 -33.76
CA GLN A 599 7.10 13.89 -34.33
C GLN A 599 5.70 13.31 -33.99
N LEU A 600 5.51 12.98 -32.72
CA LEU A 600 4.25 12.51 -32.14
C LEU A 600 3.78 13.52 -31.10
N SER A 601 2.48 13.57 -30.81
CA SER A 601 2.05 14.38 -29.66
C SER A 601 2.42 13.69 -28.34
N ILE A 602 2.58 14.49 -27.28
CA ILE A 602 2.85 14.01 -25.91
C ILE A 602 1.74 13.05 -25.45
N SER A 603 0.48 13.32 -25.80
CA SER A 603 -0.64 12.44 -25.48
C SER A 603 -0.52 11.09 -26.20
N GLU A 604 -0.16 11.11 -27.48
CA GLU A 604 -0.01 9.89 -28.29
C GLU A 604 1.14 9.03 -27.77
N LEU A 605 2.28 9.65 -27.44
CA LEU A 605 3.41 8.93 -26.88
C LEU A 605 3.11 8.42 -25.46
N GLY A 606 2.39 9.19 -24.65
CA GLY A 606 1.95 8.77 -23.32
C GLY A 606 0.89 7.66 -23.34
N GLU A 607 0.01 7.66 -24.34
CA GLU A 607 -0.92 6.55 -24.62
C GLU A 607 -0.16 5.31 -25.09
N MET A 608 0.88 5.47 -25.91
CA MET A 608 1.77 4.38 -26.31
C MET A 608 2.58 3.80 -25.14
N GLU A 609 3.06 4.63 -24.21
CA GLU A 609 3.69 4.17 -22.96
C GLU A 609 2.73 3.43 -22.04
N ARG A 610 1.45 3.81 -22.05
CA ARG A 610 0.37 3.17 -21.29
C ARG A 610 -0.26 1.97 -22.01
N GLY A 611 0.17 1.68 -23.24
CA GLY A 611 -0.38 0.62 -24.08
C GLY A 611 -1.82 0.88 -24.57
N LEU A 612 -2.32 2.11 -24.44
CA LEU A 612 -3.63 2.56 -24.92
C LEU A 612 -3.62 2.77 -26.44
N ARG A 613 -2.43 2.90 -27.04
CA ARG A 613 -2.22 3.06 -28.47
C ARG A 613 -1.04 2.20 -28.95
N PRO A 614 -1.13 1.50 -30.09
CA PRO A 614 -0.02 0.69 -30.59
C PRO A 614 1.20 1.54 -30.98
N LEU A 615 2.39 0.98 -30.76
CA LEU A 615 3.65 1.63 -31.14
C LEU A 615 3.70 1.82 -32.66
N THR A 616 3.96 3.05 -33.09
CA THR A 616 4.17 3.34 -34.52
C THR A 616 5.49 2.73 -35.00
N LYS A 617 5.65 2.55 -36.32
CA LYS A 617 6.92 2.08 -36.91
C LYS A 617 8.12 2.93 -36.49
N LYS A 618 7.93 4.25 -36.32
CA LYS A 618 8.97 5.19 -35.83
C LYS A 618 9.39 4.89 -34.39
N VAL A 619 8.42 4.61 -33.52
CA VAL A 619 8.67 4.26 -32.12
C VAL A 619 9.31 2.87 -32.02
N GLN A 620 8.88 1.92 -32.86
CA GLN A 620 9.49 0.59 -32.94
C GLN A 620 10.96 0.66 -33.42
N SER A 621 11.27 1.47 -34.43
CA SER A 621 12.66 1.69 -34.89
C SER A 621 13.52 2.44 -33.88
N TRP A 622 12.91 3.23 -32.99
CA TRP A 622 13.63 3.93 -31.92
C TRP A 622 13.93 3.02 -30.71
N LEU A 623 13.11 1.98 -30.51
CA LEU A 623 13.28 0.96 -29.47
C LEU A 623 14.39 -0.07 -29.78
N GLU A 624 14.63 -0.31 -31.07
CA GLU A 624 15.80 -1.04 -31.58
C GLU A 624 17.09 -0.22 -31.40
#